data_AF-A0A2M7SLQ4-F1
#
_entry.id   AF-A0A2M7SLQ4-F1
#
_cell.length_a   1.000
_cell.length_b   1.000
_cell.length_c   1.000
_cell.angle_alpha   90.00
_cell.angle_beta   90.00
_cell.angle_gamma   90.00
#
_symmetry.space_group_name_H-M   'P 1'
#
loop_
_entity.id
_entity.type
_entity.pdbx_description
1 polymer ?
#
loop_
_entity_poly.entity_id
_entity_poly.type
_entity_poly.pdbx_seq_one_letter_code
_entity_poly.pdbx_strand_id
1 'polypeptide(L)'
;MKLKVVTGKIGLDDHYRGILSVNKALTDAGMEVVYLGTGQRVDSMVEAALQEDADAVGLSFLCGGHLQIMQRFMNRMRERGLDNVLVLVGGVIPDQDIPTLINDIGISQVFLPGTPLKDIVNFLQSHKK
;
A
#
# COMPACT_ATOMS: atom_id res chain seq x y z
N MET A 1 -20.48 -0.92 4.27
CA MET A 1 -19.75 -0.32 3.13
C MET A 1 -18.80 -1.31 2.50
N LYS A 2 -18.36 -1.07 1.26
CA LYS A 2 -17.26 -1.78 0.61
C LYS A 2 -15.95 -1.13 1.07
N LEU A 3 -14.88 -1.92 1.23
CA LEU A 3 -13.56 -1.37 1.52
C LEU A 3 -13.05 -0.62 0.28
N LYS A 4 -12.52 0.58 0.46
CA LYS A 4 -11.85 1.34 -0.59
C LYS A 4 -10.34 1.33 -0.41
N VAL A 5 -9.63 0.91 -1.45
CA VAL A 5 -8.18 0.73 -1.44
C VAL A 5 -7.53 1.58 -2.52
N VAL A 6 -6.68 2.53 -2.13
CA VAL A 6 -5.85 3.29 -3.07
C VAL A 6 -4.56 2.54 -3.30
N THR A 7 -4.19 2.30 -4.55
CA THR A 7 -2.99 1.53 -4.91
C THR A 7 -2.10 2.28 -5.88
N GLY A 8 -0.79 2.10 -5.76
CA GLY A 8 0.16 2.76 -6.65
C GLY A 8 1.61 2.41 -6.36
N LYS A 9 2.51 3.08 -7.09
CA LYS A 9 3.96 3.00 -6.88
C LYS A 9 4.54 4.40 -6.83
N ILE A 10 5.40 4.63 -5.84
CA ILE A 10 6.05 5.92 -5.64
C ILE A 10 7.44 5.90 -6.27
N GLY A 11 7.80 6.96 -6.98
CA GLY A 11 9.10 7.08 -7.64
C GLY A 11 9.15 6.38 -8.99
N LEU A 12 10.37 6.07 -9.45
CA LEU A 12 10.64 5.65 -10.84
C LEU A 12 10.41 4.17 -11.11
N ASP A 13 9.88 3.42 -10.13
CA ASP A 13 9.62 1.99 -10.31
C ASP A 13 8.42 1.77 -11.24
N ASP A 14 8.70 1.33 -12.46
CA ASP A 14 7.72 1.04 -13.50
C ASP A 14 7.23 -0.41 -13.52
N HIS A 15 7.62 -1.26 -12.56
CA HIS A 15 7.19 -2.65 -12.51
C HIS A 15 5.76 -2.77 -11.99
N TYR A 16 4.81 -3.05 -12.89
CA TYR A 16 3.37 -3.00 -12.58
C TYR A 16 2.69 -4.37 -12.45
N ARG A 17 3.33 -5.48 -12.87
CA ARG A 17 2.65 -6.79 -12.95
C ARG A 17 2.07 -7.27 -11.61
N GLY A 18 2.87 -7.19 -10.55
CA GLY A 18 2.45 -7.65 -9.21
C GLY A 18 1.26 -6.86 -8.68
N ILE A 19 1.33 -5.52 -8.75
CA ILE A 19 0.26 -4.65 -8.24
C ILE A 19 -1.03 -4.79 -9.06
N LEU A 20 -0.95 -5.00 -10.38
CA LEU A 20 -2.16 -5.27 -11.18
C LEU A 20 -2.85 -6.59 -10.79
N SER A 21 -2.08 -7.64 -10.48
CA SER A 21 -2.65 -8.90 -9.97
C SER A 21 -3.33 -8.73 -8.61
N VAL A 22 -2.72 -7.94 -7.71
CA VAL A 22 -3.33 -7.58 -6.43
C VAL A 22 -4.62 -6.80 -6.65
N ASN A 23 -4.60 -5.75 -7.47
CA ASN A 23 -5.77 -4.92 -7.77
C ASN A 23 -6.94 -5.75 -8.32
N LYS A 24 -6.65 -6.71 -9.21
CA LYS A 24 -7.65 -7.63 -9.73
C LYS A 24 -8.25 -8.49 -8.60
N ALA A 25 -7.43 -9.06 -7.73
CA ALA A 25 -7.91 -9.88 -6.61
C ALA A 25 -8.74 -9.08 -5.60
N LEU A 26 -8.35 -7.85 -5.28
CA LEU A 26 -9.12 -6.97 -4.40
C LEU A 26 -10.49 -6.62 -5.01
N THR A 27 -10.51 -6.32 -6.31
CA THR A 27 -11.75 -6.03 -7.06
C THR A 27 -12.66 -7.26 -7.11
N ASP A 28 -12.11 -8.45 -7.37
CA ASP A 28 -12.86 -9.72 -7.37
C ASP A 28 -13.44 -10.05 -5.99
N ALA A 29 -12.77 -9.62 -4.92
CA ALA A 29 -13.26 -9.73 -3.54
C ALA A 29 -14.30 -8.64 -3.17
N GLY A 30 -14.71 -7.81 -4.13
CA GLY A 30 -15.76 -6.80 -3.95
C GLY A 30 -15.30 -5.47 -3.34
N MET A 31 -13.99 -5.23 -3.26
CA MET A 31 -13.43 -3.95 -2.83
C MET A 31 -13.45 -2.93 -3.97
N GLU A 32 -13.51 -1.64 -3.63
CA GLU A 32 -13.31 -0.56 -4.57
C GLU A 32 -11.81 -0.24 -4.65
N VAL A 33 -11.23 -0.29 -5.85
CA VAL A 33 -9.78 -0.10 -6.04
C VAL A 33 -9.54 1.14 -6.90
N VAL A 34 -8.83 2.11 -6.33
CA VAL A 34 -8.37 3.30 -7.04
C VAL A 34 -6.89 3.12 -7.36
N TYR A 35 -6.57 2.80 -8.61
CA TYR A 35 -5.18 2.58 -9.04
C TYR A 35 -4.59 3.84 -9.67
N LEU A 36 -3.55 4.39 -9.05
CA LEU A 36 -2.88 5.61 -9.53
C LEU A 36 -1.73 5.35 -10.50
N GLY A 37 -1.40 4.09 -10.80
CA GLY A 37 -0.29 3.79 -11.70
C GLY A 37 1.09 3.84 -11.05
N THR A 38 2.11 4.03 -11.89
CA THR A 38 3.52 4.15 -11.50
C THR A 38 3.96 5.62 -11.52
N GLY A 39 5.16 5.94 -11.01
CA GLY A 39 5.67 7.31 -11.11
C GLY A 39 5.08 8.29 -10.10
N GLN A 40 4.33 7.83 -9.10
CA GLN A 40 3.62 8.73 -8.20
C GLN A 40 4.57 9.44 -7.23
N ARG A 41 4.18 10.65 -6.83
CA ARG A 41 4.83 11.36 -5.72
C ARG A 41 4.18 10.94 -4.41
N VAL A 42 4.92 11.10 -3.31
CA VAL A 42 4.40 10.87 -1.96
C VAL A 42 3.13 11.69 -1.73
N ASP A 43 3.18 12.99 -2.00
CA ASP A 43 2.03 13.87 -1.79
C ASP A 43 0.84 13.44 -2.65
N SER A 44 1.05 13.04 -3.91
CA SER A 44 -0.02 12.56 -4.78
C SER A 44 -0.72 11.32 -4.22
N MET A 45 0.02 10.37 -3.66
CA MET A 45 -0.56 9.19 -3.02
C MET A 45 -1.34 9.54 -1.74
N VAL A 46 -0.81 10.45 -0.91
CA VAL A 46 -1.46 10.89 0.33
C VAL A 46 -2.74 11.66 0.04
N GLU A 47 -2.73 12.57 -0.94
CA GLU A 47 -3.94 13.30 -1.34
C GLU A 47 -5.01 12.39 -1.89
N ALA A 48 -4.63 11.39 -2.70
CA ALA A 48 -5.59 10.41 -3.18
C ALA A 48 -6.19 9.60 -2.03
N ALA A 49 -5.39 9.17 -1.05
CA ALA A 49 -5.90 8.47 0.13
C ALA A 49 -6.92 9.32 0.92
N LEU A 50 -6.65 10.63 1.06
CA LEU A 50 -7.55 11.58 1.71
C LEU A 50 -8.84 11.82 0.92
N GLN A 51 -8.72 12.15 -0.38
CA GLN A 51 -9.85 12.50 -1.23
C GLN A 51 -10.80 11.32 -1.46
N GLU A 52 -10.24 10.12 -1.52
CA GLU A 52 -11.02 8.91 -1.72
C GLU A 52 -11.66 8.40 -0.42
N ASP A 53 -11.32 8.96 0.74
CA ASP A 53 -11.69 8.41 2.05
C ASP A 53 -11.28 6.92 2.13
N ALA A 54 -10.00 6.66 1.87
CA ALA A 54 -9.48 5.31 1.72
C ALA A 54 -9.45 4.55 3.06
N ASP A 55 -9.90 3.29 3.06
CA ASP A 55 -9.71 2.39 4.19
C ASP A 55 -8.26 1.87 4.26
N ALA A 56 -7.63 1.73 3.09
CA ALA A 56 -6.25 1.27 2.97
C ALA A 56 -5.50 1.87 1.77
N VAL A 57 -4.18 1.90 1.88
CA VAL A 57 -3.24 2.22 0.80
C VAL A 57 -2.32 1.02 0.55
N GLY A 58 -2.23 0.56 -0.70
CA GLY A 58 -1.31 -0.49 -1.14
C GLY A 58 -0.19 0.06 -2.03
N LEU A 59 1.05 -0.03 -1.56
CA LEU A 59 2.24 0.42 -2.29
C LEU A 59 3.13 -0.76 -2.69
N SER A 60 3.66 -0.73 -3.91
CA SER A 60 4.57 -1.78 -4.41
C SER A 60 5.95 -1.25 -4.79
N PHE A 61 7.00 -1.93 -4.34
CA PHE A 61 8.40 -1.60 -4.61
C PHE A 61 9.17 -2.79 -5.18
N LEU A 62 10.05 -2.53 -6.16
CA LEU A 62 10.96 -3.51 -6.73
C LEU A 62 12.42 -3.00 -6.75
N CYS A 63 12.65 -1.70 -6.90
CA CYS A 63 13.99 -1.14 -7.11
C CYS A 63 14.57 -0.36 -5.89
N GLY A 64 14.31 -0.83 -4.67
CA GLY A 64 14.88 -0.24 -3.45
C GLY A 64 14.24 1.10 -3.04
N GLY A 65 14.86 1.79 -2.08
CA GLY A 65 14.39 3.09 -1.57
C GLY A 65 13.12 3.05 -0.69
N HIS A 66 12.55 1.86 -0.48
CA HIS A 66 11.29 1.67 0.24
C HIS A 66 11.33 2.25 1.67
N LEU A 67 12.41 2.08 2.44
CA LEU A 67 12.50 2.65 3.79
C LEU A 67 12.38 4.18 3.80
N GLN A 68 13.21 4.87 3.03
CA GLN A 68 13.21 6.34 2.99
C GLN A 68 11.88 6.89 2.45
N ILE A 69 11.33 6.26 1.41
CA ILE A 69 10.06 6.65 0.81
C ILE A 69 8.91 6.43 1.80
N MET A 70 8.85 5.26 2.44
CA MET A 70 7.78 4.92 3.37
C MET A 70 7.84 5.75 4.65
N GLN A 71 9.03 6.04 5.17
CA GLN A 71 9.18 6.97 6.29
C GLN A 71 8.56 8.35 5.97
N ARG A 72 8.87 8.90 4.79
CA ARG A 72 8.31 10.18 4.34
C ARG A 72 6.80 10.07 4.10
N PHE A 73 6.35 8.98 3.48
CA PHE A 73 4.93 8.74 3.21
C PHE A 73 4.11 8.68 4.51
N MET A 74 4.54 7.88 5.49
CA MET A 74 3.84 7.76 6.77
C MET A 74 3.82 9.06 7.56
N ASN A 75 4.91 9.84 7.54
CA ASN A 75 4.91 11.18 8.14
C ASN A 75 3.82 12.07 7.53
N ARG A 76 3.70 12.08 6.19
CA ARG A 76 2.70 12.88 5.47
C ARG A 76 1.27 12.38 5.70
N MET A 77 1.05 11.07 5.81
CA MET A 77 -0.24 10.51 6.19
C MET A 77 -0.69 11.03 7.57
N ARG A 78 0.21 11.02 8.57
CA ARG A 78 -0.06 11.55 9.91
C ARG A 78 -0.34 13.05 9.91
N GLU A 79 0.45 13.84 9.17
CA GLU A 79 0.21 15.28 9.02
C GLU A 79 -1.17 15.60 8.42
N ARG A 80 -1.76 14.66 7.67
CA ARG A 80 -3.11 14.77 7.10
C ARG A 80 -4.21 14.11 7.95
N GLY A 81 -3.88 13.58 9.13
CA GLY A 81 -4.82 12.93 10.03
C GLY A 81 -5.34 11.57 9.53
N LEU A 82 -4.55 10.88 8.70
CA LEU A 82 -4.90 9.57 8.13
C LEU A 82 -4.34 8.39 8.95
N ASP A 83 -4.20 8.57 10.26
CA ASP A 83 -3.63 7.57 11.19
C ASP A 83 -4.43 6.26 11.23
N ASN A 84 -5.71 6.30 10.83
CA ASN A 84 -6.62 5.16 10.79
C ASN A 84 -6.59 4.39 9.47
N VAL A 85 -5.88 4.88 8.45
CA VAL A 85 -5.79 4.24 7.13
C VAL A 85 -4.71 3.16 7.17
N LEU A 86 -5.06 1.93 6.81
CA LEU A 86 -4.08 0.85 6.75
C LEU A 86 -3.08 1.10 5.62
N VAL A 87 -1.79 0.88 5.89
CA VAL A 87 -0.77 1.01 4.85
C VAL A 87 -0.08 -0.33 4.65
N LEU A 88 -0.23 -0.87 3.45
CA LEU A 88 0.32 -2.13 3.00
C LEU A 88 1.49 -1.87 2.06
N VAL A 89 2.58 -2.62 2.24
CA VAL A 89 3.73 -2.60 1.34
C VAL A 89 3.92 -3.97 0.71
N GLY A 90 4.26 -4.02 -0.57
CA GLY A 90 4.62 -5.29 -1.20
C GLY A 90 5.65 -5.16 -2.30
N GLY A 91 5.99 -6.30 -2.89
CA GLY A 91 7.07 -6.41 -3.87
C GLY A 91 8.37 -6.91 -3.24
N VAL A 92 9.51 -6.61 -3.84
CA VAL A 92 10.81 -7.13 -3.39
C VAL A 92 11.36 -6.21 -2.29
N ILE A 93 11.16 -6.65 -1.05
CA ILE A 93 11.66 -6.01 0.17
C ILE A 93 12.65 -6.98 0.83
N PRO A 94 13.87 -6.54 1.19
CA PRO A 94 14.80 -7.36 1.96
C PRO A 94 14.21 -7.74 3.33
N ASP A 95 14.32 -9.00 3.73
CA ASP A 95 13.74 -9.50 4.99
C ASP A 95 14.19 -8.70 6.22
N GLN A 96 15.46 -8.24 6.21
CA GLN A 96 16.04 -7.40 7.26
C GLN A 96 15.38 -6.02 7.42
N ASP A 97 14.73 -5.51 6.37
CA ASP A 97 14.11 -4.18 6.36
C ASP A 97 12.64 -4.24 6.83
N ILE A 98 12.02 -5.43 6.84
CA ILE A 98 10.62 -5.64 7.23
C ILE A 98 10.34 -5.22 8.68
N PRO A 99 11.17 -5.58 9.69
CA PRO A 99 10.97 -5.13 11.05
C PRO A 99 10.93 -3.60 11.18
N THR A 100 11.78 -2.88 10.44
CA THR A 100 11.79 -1.41 10.45
C THR A 100 10.55 -0.83 9.79
N LEU A 101 10.07 -1.41 8.67
CA LEU A 101 8.82 -1.00 8.05
C LEU A 101 7.65 -1.12 9.04
N ILE A 102 7.52 -2.24 9.73
CA ILE A 102 6.36 -2.51 10.59
C ILE A 102 6.48 -1.76 11.92
N ASN A 103 7.60 -1.93 12.64
CA ASN A 103 7.72 -1.48 14.03
C ASN A 103 8.09 0.00 14.15
N ASP A 104 8.96 0.49 13.27
CA ASP A 104 9.51 1.85 13.39
C ASP A 104 8.74 2.86 12.52
N ILE A 105 8.37 2.46 11.29
CA ILE A 105 7.67 3.33 10.33
C ILE A 105 6.15 3.28 10.50
N GLY A 106 5.60 2.13 10.93
CA GLY A 106 4.18 1.92 11.16
C GLY A 106 3.41 1.35 9.96
N ILE A 107 4.07 0.55 9.12
CA ILE A 107 3.41 -0.19 8.04
C ILE A 107 2.59 -1.34 8.61
N SER A 108 1.33 -1.47 8.19
CA SER A 108 0.39 -2.45 8.74
C SER A 108 0.76 -3.90 8.39
N GLN A 109 1.23 -4.14 7.16
CA GLN A 109 1.72 -5.44 6.73
C GLN A 109 2.60 -5.34 5.48
N VAL A 110 3.58 -6.26 5.37
CA VAL A 110 4.43 -6.44 4.19
C VAL A 110 4.08 -7.76 3.48
N PHE A 111 3.88 -7.72 2.17
CA PHE A 111 3.59 -8.89 1.32
C PHE A 111 4.66 -9.07 0.23
N LEU A 112 5.43 -10.16 0.35
CA LEU A 112 6.55 -10.48 -0.52
C LEU A 112 6.12 -11.24 -1.79
N PRO A 113 6.99 -11.41 -2.79
CA PRO A 113 6.69 -12.23 -3.95
C PRO A 113 6.34 -13.66 -3.53
N GLY A 114 5.27 -14.20 -4.10
CA GLY A 114 4.76 -15.53 -3.76
C GLY A 114 3.70 -15.54 -2.66
N THR A 115 3.43 -14.43 -1.97
CA THR A 115 2.26 -14.31 -1.09
C THR A 115 0.98 -14.63 -1.88
N PRO A 116 0.14 -15.58 -1.41
CA PRO A 116 -1.16 -15.84 -2.01
C PRO A 116 -2.03 -14.59 -2.00
N LEU A 117 -2.62 -14.23 -3.15
CA LEU A 117 -3.47 -13.03 -3.26
C LEU A 117 -4.65 -13.02 -2.28
N LYS A 118 -5.18 -14.21 -1.96
CA LYS A 118 -6.23 -14.39 -0.95
C LYS A 118 -5.82 -13.91 0.44
N ASP A 119 -4.53 -13.98 0.79
CA ASP A 119 -4.06 -13.60 2.12
C ASP A 119 -4.07 -12.07 2.27
N ILE A 120 -3.76 -11.35 1.18
CA ILE A 120 -3.89 -9.89 1.10
C ILE A 120 -5.36 -9.47 1.23
N VAL A 121 -6.26 -10.16 0.50
CA VAL A 121 -7.71 -9.94 0.60
C VAL A 121 -8.21 -10.17 2.03
N ASN A 122 -7.87 -11.31 2.62
CA ASN A 122 -8.31 -11.70 3.95
C ASN A 122 -7.81 -10.72 5.02
N PHE A 123 -6.57 -10.25 4.91
CA PHE A 123 -6.02 -9.25 5.80
C PHE A 123 -6.86 -7.96 5.79
N LEU A 124 -7.17 -7.42 4.61
CA LEU A 124 -7.99 -6.21 4.51
C LEU A 124 -9.41 -6.43 5.05
N GLN A 125 -10.02 -7.58 4.75
CA GLN A 125 -11.35 -7.92 5.25
C GLN A 125 -11.40 -8.09 6.76
N SER A 126 -10.34 -8.63 7.40
CA SER A 126 -10.30 -8.81 8.86
C SER A 126 -10.13 -7.50 9.62
N HIS A 127 -9.69 -6.42 8.95
CA HIS A 127 -9.52 -5.08 9.52
C HIS A 127 -10.64 -4.12 9.09
N LYS A 128 -11.68 -4.65 8.44
CA LYS A 128 -12.87 -3.89 8.10
C LYS A 128 -13.58 -3.47 9.39
N LYS A 129 -13.75 -2.16 9.57
CA LYS A 129 -14.55 -1.59 10.65
C LYS A 129 -16.05 -1.78 10.41
#